data_AF-A0A4Q0NTI7-F1
#
_entry.id   AF-A0A4Q0NTI7-F1
#
_cell.length_a   1.000
_cell.length_b   1.000
_cell.length_c   1.000
_cell.angle_alpha   90.00
_cell.angle_beta   90.00
_cell.angle_gamma   90.00
#
_symmetry.space_group_name_H-M   'P 1'
#
loop_
_entity.id
_entity.type
_entity.pdbx_description
1 polymer ?
#
loop_
_entity_poly.entity_id
_entity_poly.type
_entity_poly.pdbx_seq_one_letter_code
_entity_poly.pdbx_strand_id
1 'polypeptide(L)'
;MHRFSKLIAPVFLTLLLVSCGATPGFTSSQDTTLPNAPDYTYIDTKGNVYSISTKKLIYDPVSEDNTIDGLDDEGRHLELNIALNDYAKMAAACEQQLTTPQKELPANYTGYVIPTLTRKTAEETEQIDLSIKAVDELDYIIKPFLKDE
;
A
#
# COMPACT_ATOMS: atom_id res chain seq x y z
N MET A 1 -44.06 -34.82 62.85
CA MET A 1 -43.32 -33.54 62.92
C MET A 1 -42.26 -33.53 61.83
N HIS A 2 -42.20 -32.43 61.08
CA HIS A 2 -41.37 -32.21 59.90
C HIS A 2 -39.90 -32.60 60.05
N ARG A 3 -39.32 -33.15 58.98
CA ARG A 3 -38.19 -32.51 58.28
C ARG A 3 -37.98 -33.13 56.89
N PHE A 4 -38.24 -32.29 55.89
CA PHE A 4 -37.99 -32.50 54.48
C PHE A 4 -36.51 -32.83 54.25
N SER A 5 -36.22 -33.97 53.62
CA SER A 5 -34.91 -34.25 53.02
C SER A 5 -35.06 -34.21 51.50
N LYS A 6 -34.10 -33.55 50.87
CA LYS A 6 -34.21 -32.81 49.63
C LYS A 6 -34.28 -33.74 48.40
N LEU A 7 -35.25 -33.47 47.51
CA LEU A 7 -35.01 -33.61 46.07
C LEU A 7 -33.85 -32.68 45.71
N ILE A 8 -32.92 -33.13 44.87
CA ILE A 8 -32.53 -32.46 43.62
C ILE A 8 -31.65 -33.45 42.85
N ALA A 9 -32.10 -33.70 41.62
CA ALA A 9 -31.53 -34.57 40.61
C ALA A 9 -30.16 -34.03 40.10
N PRO A 10 -29.40 -34.81 39.32
CA PRO A 10 -27.96 -34.63 39.14
C PRO A 10 -27.64 -33.33 38.39
N VAL A 11 -26.68 -32.57 38.95
CA VAL A 11 -26.08 -31.42 38.27
C VAL A 11 -25.34 -31.95 37.04
N PHE A 12 -25.90 -31.61 35.88
CA PHE A 12 -25.26 -31.61 34.58
C PHE A 12 -23.87 -30.96 34.71
N LEU A 13 -22.81 -31.77 34.70
CA LEU A 13 -21.44 -31.28 34.59
C LEU A 13 -21.13 -31.06 33.10
N THR A 14 -21.74 -30.03 32.52
CA THR A 14 -21.23 -29.43 31.29
C THR A 14 -20.01 -28.59 31.66
N LEU A 15 -18.82 -29.18 31.54
CA LEU A 15 -17.58 -28.41 31.44
C LEU A 15 -17.68 -27.54 30.19
N LEU A 16 -18.05 -26.27 30.41
CA LEU A 16 -17.76 -25.18 29.50
C LEU A 16 -16.23 -25.08 29.36
N LEU A 17 -15.73 -25.64 28.26
CA LEU A 17 -14.60 -25.07 27.53
C LEU A 17 -14.91 -23.60 27.20
N VAL A 18 -13.87 -22.84 26.83
CA VAL A 18 -13.85 -21.39 26.56
C VAL A 18 -13.87 -20.55 27.87
N SER A 19 -12.93 -19.68 28.21
CA SER A 19 -12.00 -18.86 27.42
C SER A 19 -10.85 -18.40 28.34
N CYS A 20 -9.61 -18.77 28.05
CA CYS A 20 -8.49 -17.85 28.23
C CYS A 20 -7.87 -17.72 26.85
N GLY A 21 -8.54 -16.93 26.02
CA GLY A 21 -7.91 -16.42 24.82
C GLY A 21 -6.70 -15.63 25.28
N ALA A 22 -5.52 -16.22 25.11
CA ALA A 22 -4.37 -15.41 24.76
C ALA A 22 -4.74 -14.77 23.43
N THR A 23 -5.44 -13.63 23.47
CA THR A 23 -5.34 -12.65 22.41
C THR A 23 -3.85 -12.49 22.19
N PRO A 24 -3.30 -12.85 21.01
CA PRO A 24 -1.97 -12.38 20.67
C PRO A 24 -2.08 -10.87 20.85
N GLY A 25 -1.27 -10.32 21.75
CA GLY A 25 -1.16 -8.88 21.85
C GLY A 25 -0.92 -8.39 20.44
N PHE A 26 -1.85 -7.59 19.90
CA PHE A 26 -1.52 -6.64 18.87
C PHE A 26 -0.45 -5.76 19.52
N THR A 27 0.81 -6.19 19.42
CA THR A 27 1.92 -5.27 19.49
C THR A 27 1.63 -4.34 18.34
N SER A 28 1.17 -3.12 18.64
CA SER A 28 1.16 -2.05 17.66
C SER A 28 2.50 -2.16 16.96
N SER A 29 2.50 -2.43 15.65
CA SER A 29 3.71 -2.42 14.85
C SER A 29 4.34 -1.07 15.10
N GLN A 30 5.30 -1.04 16.02
CA GLN A 30 6.06 0.14 16.36
C GLN A 30 6.60 0.65 15.04
N ASP A 31 6.50 1.96 14.81
CA ASP A 31 7.23 2.73 13.79
C ASP A 31 8.61 2.10 13.55
N THR A 32 8.69 1.09 12.69
CA THR A 32 9.94 0.42 12.38
C THR A 32 10.42 1.16 11.16
N THR A 33 10.95 2.35 11.38
CA THR A 33 11.58 3.11 10.30
C THR A 33 12.75 2.27 9.80
N LEU A 34 12.76 1.88 8.53
CA LEU A 34 13.98 1.34 7.92
C LEU A 34 14.96 2.51 7.76
N PRO A 35 16.10 2.54 8.49
CA PRO A 35 17.12 3.54 8.25
C PRO A 35 17.64 3.39 6.82
N ASN A 36 17.82 4.51 6.13
CA ASN A 36 18.30 4.58 4.74
C ASN A 36 17.37 3.93 3.70
N ALA A 37 16.07 3.79 4.01
CA ALA A 37 15.10 3.40 3.01
C ALA A 37 15.04 4.45 1.87
N PRO A 38 15.05 4.02 0.60
CA PRO A 38 14.89 4.94 -0.53
C PRO A 38 13.49 5.54 -0.56
N ASP A 39 13.43 6.79 -1.02
CA ASP A 39 12.18 7.40 -1.47
C ASP A 39 12.08 7.22 -2.98
N TYR A 40 10.85 6.99 -3.46
CA TYR A 40 10.59 6.86 -4.89
C TYR A 40 9.64 7.93 -5.37
N THR A 41 9.88 8.43 -6.58
CA THR A 41 8.94 9.26 -7.32
C THR A 41 8.63 8.57 -8.64
N TYR A 42 7.36 8.24 -8.83
CA TYR A 42 6.84 7.65 -10.05
C TYR A 42 5.96 8.68 -10.77
N ILE A 43 6.18 8.87 -12.06
CA ILE A 43 5.34 9.70 -12.93
C ILE A 43 4.72 8.79 -14.00
N ASP A 44 3.40 8.75 -14.06
CA ASP A 44 2.68 7.89 -15.01
C ASP A 44 2.56 8.53 -16.41
N THR A 45 1.98 7.80 -17.36
CA THR A 45 1.78 8.26 -18.75
C THR A 45 0.85 9.48 -18.87
N LYS A 46 0.06 9.76 -17.82
CA LYS A 46 -0.83 10.91 -17.73
C LYS A 46 -0.18 12.11 -17.06
N GLY A 47 0.99 11.92 -16.45
CA GLY A 47 1.73 12.95 -15.74
C GLY A 47 1.35 13.04 -14.26
N ASN A 48 0.57 12.10 -13.73
CA ASN A 48 0.30 12.07 -12.30
C ASN A 48 1.55 11.62 -11.55
N VAL A 49 1.77 12.23 -10.39
CA VAL A 49 2.98 12.00 -9.59
C VAL A 49 2.61 11.21 -8.34
N TYR A 50 3.41 10.18 -8.06
CA TYR A 50 3.29 9.33 -6.88
C TYR A 50 4.60 9.41 -6.11
N SER A 51 4.56 9.95 -4.90
CA SER A 51 5.72 9.96 -3.99
C SER A 51 5.55 8.90 -2.92
N ILE A 52 6.48 7.95 -2.89
CA ILE A 52 6.43 6.75 -2.05
C ILE A 52 7.58 6.81 -1.05
N SER A 53 7.23 6.87 0.23
CA SER A 53 8.17 6.88 1.35
C SER A 53 7.76 5.85 2.39
N THR A 54 8.63 5.55 3.34
CA THR A 54 8.35 4.54 4.40
C THR A 54 7.08 4.79 5.22
N LYS A 55 6.55 6.02 5.22
CA LYS A 55 5.39 6.42 6.03
C LYS A 55 4.22 6.92 5.22
N LYS A 56 4.46 7.43 4.01
CA LYS A 56 3.44 8.07 3.20
C LYS A 56 3.49 7.63 1.74
N LEU A 57 2.30 7.46 1.18
CA LEU A 57 2.05 7.54 -0.25
C LEU A 57 1.35 8.88 -0.52
N ILE A 58 1.94 9.71 -1.37
CA ILE A 58 1.38 10.98 -1.79
C ILE A 58 1.07 10.90 -3.27
N TYR A 59 -0.14 11.33 -3.65
CA TYR A 59 -0.60 11.37 -5.02
C TYR A 59 -0.96 12.80 -5.41
N ASP A 60 -0.33 13.28 -6.49
CA ASP A 60 -0.56 14.58 -7.09
C ASP A 60 -1.08 14.39 -8.53
N PRO A 61 -2.40 14.54 -8.76
CA PRO A 61 -2.98 14.46 -10.09
C PRO A 61 -2.57 15.68 -10.94
N VAL A 62 -2.42 15.48 -12.25
CA VAL A 62 -2.05 16.58 -13.16
C VAL A 62 -3.23 17.54 -13.44
N SER A 63 -4.47 17.05 -13.41
CA SER A 63 -5.69 17.83 -13.62
C SER A 63 -6.95 17.07 -13.20
N GLU A 64 -8.06 17.80 -12.99
CA GLU A 64 -9.39 17.24 -12.67
C GLU A 64 -9.87 16.20 -13.69
N ASP A 65 -9.54 16.38 -14.98
CA ASP A 65 -9.91 15.45 -16.06
C ASP A 65 -8.96 14.25 -16.21
N ASN A 66 -7.82 14.25 -15.51
CA ASN A 66 -6.80 13.20 -15.57
C ASN A 66 -6.78 12.37 -14.28
N THR A 67 -7.96 12.25 -13.67
CA THR A 67 -8.27 11.22 -12.69
C THR A 67 -7.81 9.86 -13.19
N ILE A 68 -7.17 9.08 -12.33
CA ILE A 68 -6.94 7.66 -12.61
C ILE A 68 -8.30 7.02 -12.97
N ASP A 69 -8.40 6.33 -14.11
CA ASP A 69 -9.65 5.66 -14.53
C ASP A 69 -10.27 4.85 -13.37
N GLY A 70 -11.31 5.41 -12.73
CA GLY A 70 -12.02 4.84 -11.59
C GLY A 70 -11.72 5.43 -10.20
N LEU A 71 -11.01 6.56 -10.10
CA LEU A 71 -10.89 7.39 -8.90
C LEU A 71 -11.48 8.78 -9.18
N ASP A 72 -12.56 9.16 -8.50
CA ASP A 72 -13.09 10.52 -8.61
C ASP A 72 -12.32 11.44 -7.66
N ASP A 73 -11.05 11.70 -8.00
CA ASP A 73 -10.18 12.55 -7.19
C ASP A 73 -10.46 14.05 -7.43
N GLU A 74 -11.26 14.43 -8.44
CA GLU A 74 -11.51 15.82 -8.85
C GLU A 74 -10.22 16.65 -8.98
N GLY A 75 -9.08 16.02 -9.32
CA GLY A 75 -7.78 16.70 -9.37
C GLY A 75 -7.23 17.07 -7.98
N ARG A 76 -7.69 16.43 -6.90
CA ARG A 76 -7.23 16.71 -5.53
C ARG A 76 -6.01 15.88 -5.15
N HIS A 77 -5.07 16.57 -4.52
CA HIS A 77 -3.93 15.97 -3.82
C HIS A 77 -4.40 15.02 -2.71
N LEU A 78 -3.80 13.84 -2.64
CA LEU A 78 -4.05 12.84 -1.59
C LEU A 78 -2.76 12.53 -0.83
N GLU A 79 -2.84 12.52 0.50
CA GLU A 79 -1.77 12.01 1.37
C GLU A 79 -2.29 10.84 2.22
N LEU A 80 -1.72 9.67 2.00
CA LEU A 80 -2.08 8.46 2.74
C LEU A 80 -0.93 8.04 3.65
N ASN A 81 -1.23 7.82 4.92
CA ASN A 81 -0.30 7.14 5.81
C ASN A 81 -0.32 5.65 5.50
N ILE A 82 0.84 5.06 5.22
CA ILE A 82 0.96 3.65 4.85
C ILE A 82 1.76 2.87 5.88
N ALA A 83 1.42 1.59 6.05
CA ALA A 83 2.22 0.70 6.87
C ALA A 83 3.53 0.33 6.16
N LEU A 84 4.54 -0.04 6.96
CA LEU A 84 5.85 -0.45 6.41
C LEU A 84 5.75 -1.61 5.41
N ASN A 85 4.83 -2.56 5.65
CA ASN A 85 4.61 -3.69 4.74
C ASN A 85 4.08 -3.23 3.38
N ASP A 86 3.28 -2.17 3.33
CA ASP A 86 2.71 -1.65 2.10
C ASP A 86 3.76 -0.83 1.33
N TYR A 87 4.55 -0.03 2.05
CA TYR A 87 5.77 0.55 1.50
C TYR A 87 6.68 -0.52 0.88
N ALA A 88 6.97 -1.61 1.60
CA ALA A 88 7.87 -2.65 1.13
C ALA A 88 7.39 -3.31 -0.18
N LYS A 89 6.07 -3.49 -0.35
CA LYS A 89 5.49 -4.00 -1.61
C LYS A 89 5.72 -3.04 -2.77
N MET A 90 5.45 -1.74 -2.55
CA MET A 90 5.64 -0.72 -3.58
C MET A 90 7.13 -0.52 -3.91
N ALA A 91 7.99 -0.47 -2.90
CA ALA A 91 9.43 -0.36 -3.06
C ALA A 91 10.01 -1.55 -3.84
N ALA A 92 9.59 -2.78 -3.53
CA ALA A 92 10.03 -3.97 -4.27
C ALA A 92 9.66 -3.89 -5.75
N ALA A 93 8.46 -3.38 -6.07
CA ALA A 93 8.04 -3.17 -7.45
C ALA A 93 8.90 -2.10 -8.15
N CYS A 94 9.20 -0.99 -7.47
CA CYS A 94 10.07 0.06 -8.00
C CYS A 94 11.48 -0.48 -8.29
N GLU A 95 12.10 -1.22 -7.36
CA GLU A 95 13.42 -1.83 -7.56
C GLU A 95 13.44 -2.84 -8.71
N GLN A 96 12.36 -3.60 -8.87
CA GLN A 96 12.22 -4.50 -10.01
C GLN A 96 12.25 -3.72 -11.33
N GLN A 97 11.58 -2.57 -11.42
CA GLN A 97 11.59 -1.76 -12.64
C GLN A 97 12.95 -1.11 -12.92
N LEU A 98 13.68 -0.67 -11.88
CA LEU A 98 15.03 -0.12 -12.01
C LEU A 98 16.04 -1.12 -12.58
N THR A 99 15.88 -2.41 -12.23
CA THR A 99 16.80 -3.47 -12.65
C THR A 99 16.38 -4.19 -13.93
N THR A 100 15.12 -4.04 -14.34
CA THR A 100 14.58 -4.67 -15.56
C THR A 100 14.86 -3.80 -16.78
N PRO A 101 15.34 -4.38 -17.91
CA PRO A 101 15.48 -3.64 -19.15
C PRO A 101 14.16 -3.02 -19.60
N GLN A 102 14.14 -1.69 -19.71
CA GLN A 102 12.97 -0.95 -20.16
C GLN A 102 12.91 -0.93 -21.69
N LYS A 103 11.75 -1.27 -22.24
CA LYS A 103 11.49 -1.14 -23.67
C LYS A 103 11.19 0.32 -23.99
N GLU A 104 11.84 0.86 -25.02
CA GLU A 104 11.56 2.21 -25.52
C GLU A 104 10.08 2.40 -25.85
N LEU A 105 9.60 3.61 -25.56
CA LEU A 105 8.25 4.03 -25.95
C LEU A 105 8.15 4.07 -27.48
N PRO A 106 6.99 3.68 -28.04
CA PRO A 106 6.82 3.71 -29.48
C PRO A 106 6.84 5.16 -29.98
N ALA A 107 7.29 5.38 -31.21
CA ALA A 107 7.41 6.73 -31.79
C ALA A 107 6.07 7.50 -31.89
N ASN A 108 4.95 6.78 -31.86
CA ASN A 108 3.58 7.33 -31.85
C ASN A 108 2.97 7.33 -30.45
N TYR A 109 3.78 7.34 -29.39
CA TYR A 109 3.31 7.45 -28.03
C TYR A 109 2.43 8.70 -27.84
N THR A 110 1.26 8.50 -27.24
CA THR A 110 0.21 9.53 -27.10
C THR A 110 0.02 10.00 -25.66
N GLY A 111 0.85 9.58 -24.72
CA GLY A 111 0.75 10.07 -23.34
C GLY A 111 1.23 11.51 -23.21
N TYR A 112 0.83 12.16 -22.11
CA TYR A 112 1.13 13.58 -21.90
C TYR A 112 2.60 13.84 -21.59
N VAL A 113 3.25 12.88 -20.93
CA VAL A 113 4.67 12.93 -20.56
C VAL A 113 5.32 11.56 -20.76
N ILE A 114 6.64 11.51 -20.83
CA ILE A 114 7.39 10.25 -20.72
C ILE A 114 7.29 9.79 -19.26
N PRO A 115 6.75 8.59 -18.98
CA PRO A 115 6.66 8.08 -17.62
C PRO A 115 8.06 7.79 -17.08
N THR A 116 8.29 8.09 -15.82
CA THR A 116 9.61 7.96 -15.18
C THR A 116 9.49 7.34 -13.80
N LEU A 117 10.58 6.70 -13.37
CA LEU A 117 10.78 6.27 -12.00
C LEU A 117 12.11 6.82 -11.51
N THR A 118 12.05 7.56 -10.41
CA THR A 118 13.21 8.10 -9.70
C THR A 118 13.33 7.44 -8.35
N ARG A 119 14.51 6.89 -8.04
CA ARG A 119 14.91 6.44 -6.71
C ARG A 119 15.86 7.45 -6.10
N LYS A 120 15.61 7.83 -4.84
CA LYS A 120 16.48 8.72 -4.08
C LYS A 120 16.88 8.06 -2.77
N THR A 121 18.19 7.96 -2.54
CA THR A 121 18.77 7.60 -1.24
C THR A 121 19.51 8.80 -0.65
N ALA A 122 20.24 8.61 0.45
CA ALA A 122 21.09 9.64 1.00
C ALA A 122 22.34 9.92 0.12
N GLU A 123 22.78 8.93 -0.64
CA GLU A 123 24.03 8.94 -1.40
C GLU A 123 23.83 9.18 -2.89
N GLU A 124 22.70 8.75 -3.45
CA GLU A 124 22.47 8.70 -4.89
C GLU A 124 21.04 9.06 -5.30
N THR A 125 20.92 9.46 -6.57
CA THR A 125 19.63 9.62 -7.24
C THR A 125 19.74 8.93 -8.60
N GLU A 126 18.88 7.95 -8.82
CA GLU A 126 18.79 7.18 -10.06
C GLU A 126 17.43 7.45 -10.69
N GLN A 127 17.40 7.67 -12.01
CA GLN A 127 16.16 7.90 -12.75
C GLN A 127 16.18 7.10 -14.04
N ILE A 128 15.05 6.47 -14.35
CA ILE A 128 14.82 5.75 -15.60
C ILE A 128 13.53 6.22 -16.27
N ASP A 129 13.50 6.11 -17.60
CA ASP A 129 12.25 6.18 -18.37
C ASP A 129 11.57 4.81 -18.32
N LEU A 130 10.27 4.79 -18.09
CA LEU A 130 9.49 3.57 -17.97
C LEU A 130 8.87 3.16 -19.31
N SER A 131 8.83 1.85 -19.54
CA SER A 131 7.98 1.28 -20.58
C SER A 131 6.51 1.28 -20.15
N ILE A 132 5.59 1.22 -21.12
CA ILE A 132 4.14 1.11 -20.83
C ILE A 132 3.82 -0.09 -19.93
N LYS A 133 4.52 -1.22 -20.13
CA LYS A 133 4.33 -2.41 -19.30
C LYS A 133 4.74 -2.16 -17.84
N ALA A 134 5.81 -1.41 -17.63
CA ALA A 134 6.26 -1.06 -16.28
C ALA A 134 5.28 -0.10 -15.59
N VAL A 135 4.71 0.85 -16.34
CA VAL A 135 3.60 1.71 -15.87
C VAL A 135 2.42 0.85 -15.44
N ASP A 136 1.95 -0.08 -16.27
CA ASP A 136 0.81 -0.95 -15.95
C ASP A 136 1.05 -1.77 -14.67
N GLU A 137 2.28 -2.27 -14.47
CA GLU A 137 2.66 -3.04 -13.28
C GLU A 137 2.71 -2.17 -12.01
N LEU A 138 3.29 -0.98 -12.08
CA LEU A 138 3.31 -0.04 -10.96
C LEU A 138 1.90 0.43 -10.61
N ASP A 139 1.11 0.78 -11.61
CA ASP A 139 -0.28 1.18 -11.46
C ASP A 139 -1.12 0.09 -10.79
N TYR A 140 -0.93 -1.17 -11.18
CA TYR A 140 -1.63 -2.30 -10.56
C TYR A 140 -1.33 -2.43 -9.06
N ILE A 141 -0.12 -2.07 -8.64
CA ILE A 141 0.34 -2.19 -7.25
C ILE A 141 -0.05 -0.95 -6.43
N ILE A 142 0.05 0.25 -6.99
CA ILE A 142 -0.10 1.52 -6.26
C ILE A 142 -1.57 1.98 -6.24
N LYS A 143 -2.30 1.87 -7.36
CA LYS A 143 -3.67 2.40 -7.46
C LYS A 143 -4.66 1.84 -6.44
N PRO A 144 -4.60 0.58 -6.00
CA PRO A 144 -5.50 0.07 -4.97
C PRO A 144 -5.46 0.88 -3.66
N PHE A 145 -4.31 1.47 -3.31
CA PHE A 145 -4.19 2.29 -2.10
C PHE A 145 -4.95 3.62 -2.19
N LEU A 146 -5.19 4.11 -3.41
CA LEU A 146 -5.83 5.40 -3.64
C LEU A 146 -7.37 5.29 -3.69
N LYS A 147 -7.93 4.08 -3.77
CA LYS A 147 -9.37 3.79 -3.95
C LYS A 147 -10.19 3.68 -2.67
N ASP A 148 -9.54 3.71 -1.51
CA ASP A 148 -10.17 3.43 -0.22
C ASP A 148 -10.66 4.69 0.55
N GLU A 149 -10.95 5.80 -0.13
CA GLU A 149 -11.67 6.95 0.47
C GLU A 149 -13.12 7.11 -0.04
#